data_AF-A0A1H3SVV6-F1
#
_entry.id   AF-A0A1H3SVV6-F1
#
_cell.length_a   1.000
_cell.length_b   1.000
_cell.length_c   1.000
_cell.angle_alpha   90.00
_cell.angle_beta   90.00
_cell.angle_gamma   90.00
#
_symmetry.space_group_name_H-M   'P 1'
#
loop_
_entity.id
_entity.type
_entity.pdbx_description
1 polymer ?
#
loop_
_entity_poly.entity_id
_entity_poly.type
_entity_poly.pdbx_seq_one_letter_code
_entity_poly.pdbx_strand_id
1 'polypeptide(L)'
;MKFKVLLASLIGLILVWCLSSKDTIEDGFTHRLDFENKLKEYSNGMIEIEDSNIEYRDKENDSIYKADWKGFEIYSRMGKSDWLENSYSVTTEKLVFDDKTANEQYRKLMECIIRIADPKLTIEEVNRVIDSGVDLNQIKDGRGFYYQLKIGQDPVNDISFTIVPKDGW
;
A
#
# COMPACT_ATOMS: atom_id res chain seq x y z
N MET A 1 -14.54 -44.52 -25.10
CA MET A 1 -14.93 -44.34 -23.68
C MET A 1 -13.78 -43.95 -22.76
N LYS A 2 -12.59 -44.55 -22.87
CA LYS A 2 -11.45 -44.31 -21.95
C LYS A 2 -10.94 -42.85 -21.89
N PHE A 3 -10.90 -42.14 -23.02
CA PHE A 3 -10.45 -40.74 -23.07
C PHE A 3 -11.37 -39.75 -22.35
N LYS A 4 -12.69 -39.99 -22.37
CA LYS A 4 -13.68 -39.12 -21.69
C LYS A 4 -13.58 -39.22 -20.17
N VAL A 5 -13.24 -40.40 -19.65
CA VAL A 5 -13.04 -40.64 -18.22
C VAL A 5 -11.74 -40.02 -17.73
N LEU A 6 -10.66 -40.11 -18.52
CA LEU A 6 -9.39 -39.45 -18.22
C LEU A 6 -9.50 -37.92 -18.20
N LEU A 7 -10.23 -37.35 -19.17
CA LEU A 7 -10.44 -35.90 -19.24
C LEU A 7 -11.28 -35.38 -18.05
N ALA A 8 -12.34 -36.11 -17.67
CA ALA A 8 -13.16 -35.77 -16.50
C ALA A 8 -12.36 -35.85 -15.19
N SER A 9 -11.47 -36.83 -15.05
CA SER A 9 -10.56 -36.96 -13.91
C SER A 9 -9.57 -35.80 -13.84
N LEU A 10 -9.00 -35.40 -14.99
CA LEU A 10 -8.06 -34.28 -15.08
C LEU A 10 -8.72 -32.94 -14.73
N ILE A 11 -9.93 -32.70 -15.24
CA ILE A 11 -10.71 -31.49 -14.92
C ILE A 11 -11.08 -31.49 -13.43
N GLY A 12 -11.46 -32.64 -12.86
CA GLY A 12 -11.72 -32.77 -11.43
C GLY A 12 -10.51 -32.41 -10.57
N LEU A 13 -9.31 -32.87 -10.94
CA LEU A 13 -8.07 -32.54 -10.25
C LEU A 13 -7.70 -31.06 -10.35
N ILE A 14 -7.88 -30.43 -11.52
CA ILE A 14 -7.67 -28.99 -11.72
C ILE A 14 -8.63 -28.18 -10.83
N LEU A 15 -9.91 -28.57 -10.77
CA LEU A 15 -10.90 -27.89 -9.93
C LEU A 15 -10.60 -28.05 -8.43
N VAL A 16 -10.15 -29.22 -7.99
CA VAL A 16 -9.73 -29.46 -6.60
C VAL A 16 -8.48 -28.64 -6.25
N TRP A 17 -7.53 -28.50 -7.17
CA TRP A 17 -6.38 -27.61 -7.01
C TRP A 17 -6.79 -26.14 -6.95
N CYS A 18 -7.62 -25.66 -7.87
CA CYS A 18 -8.12 -24.28 -7.86
C CYS A 18 -8.95 -23.93 -6.61
N LEU A 19 -9.63 -24.91 -6.00
CA LEU A 19 -10.38 -24.70 -4.76
C LEU A 19 -9.49 -24.78 -3.51
N SER A 20 -8.38 -25.53 -3.56
CA SER A 20 -7.43 -25.65 -2.46
C SER A 20 -6.43 -24.50 -2.39
N SER A 21 -6.23 -23.77 -3.49
CA SER A 21 -5.44 -22.53 -3.57
C SER A 21 -6.28 -21.27 -3.36
N LYS A 22 -7.46 -21.38 -2.73
CA LYS A 22 -8.12 -20.21 -2.17
C LYS A 22 -7.29 -19.77 -0.97
N ASP A 23 -6.26 -18.97 -1.23
CA ASP A 23 -5.70 -18.08 -0.23
C ASP A 23 -6.90 -17.37 0.41
N THR A 24 -7.20 -17.76 1.64
CA THR A 24 -8.20 -17.06 2.44
C THR A 24 -7.77 -15.62 2.48
N ILE A 25 -8.62 -14.72 1.97
CA ILE A 25 -8.42 -13.27 2.04
C ILE A 25 -7.96 -12.96 3.46
N GLU A 26 -6.73 -12.49 3.59
CA GLU A 26 -6.21 -12.06 4.89
C GLU A 26 -6.89 -10.71 5.15
N ASP A 27 -7.80 -10.66 6.12
CA ASP A 27 -8.51 -9.43 6.46
C ASP A 27 -7.50 -8.32 6.74
N GLY A 28 -7.67 -7.17 6.09
CA GLY A 28 -6.71 -6.08 6.18
C GLY A 28 -5.52 -6.20 5.21
N PHE A 29 -5.54 -7.10 4.23
CA PHE A 29 -4.50 -7.22 3.21
C PHE A 29 -5.03 -7.11 1.77
N THR A 30 -4.14 -6.76 0.84
CA THR A 30 -4.36 -6.71 -0.62
C THR A 30 -3.20 -7.40 -1.33
N HIS A 31 -3.45 -8.17 -2.39
CA HIS A 31 -2.36 -8.71 -3.22
C HIS A 31 -1.49 -7.58 -3.79
N ARG A 32 -0.16 -7.76 -3.79
CA ARG A 32 0.78 -6.76 -4.31
C ARG A 32 0.41 -6.23 -5.70
N LEU A 33 0.08 -7.13 -6.62
CA LEU A 33 -0.28 -6.75 -7.99
C LEU A 33 -1.57 -5.93 -8.04
N ASP A 34 -2.55 -6.23 -7.17
CA ASP A 34 -3.79 -5.47 -7.08
C ASP A 34 -3.55 -4.07 -6.51
N PHE A 35 -2.63 -3.94 -5.53
CA PHE A 35 -2.20 -2.64 -5.01
C PHE A 35 -1.57 -1.78 -6.12
N GLU A 36 -0.60 -2.32 -6.86
CA GLU A 36 0.09 -1.60 -7.94
C GLU A 36 -0.88 -1.21 -9.08
N ASN A 37 -1.79 -2.12 -9.45
CA ASN A 37 -2.82 -1.84 -10.45
C ASN A 37 -3.80 -0.75 -9.99
N LYS A 38 -4.25 -0.77 -8.73
CA LYS A 38 -5.14 0.27 -8.20
C LYS A 38 -4.45 1.63 -8.11
N LEU A 39 -3.16 1.68 -7.78
CA LEU A 39 -2.39 2.93 -7.85
C LEU A 39 -2.44 3.52 -9.26
N LYS A 40 -2.21 2.68 -10.27
CA LYS A 40 -2.30 3.09 -11.68
C LYS A 40 -3.70 3.53 -12.07
N GLU A 41 -4.72 2.78 -11.67
CA GLU A 41 -6.12 3.11 -11.97
C GLU A 41 -6.56 4.43 -11.32
N TYR A 42 -6.41 4.58 -10.00
CA TYR A 42 -6.89 5.75 -9.25
C TYR A 42 -6.13 7.03 -9.59
N SER A 43 -4.91 6.87 -10.11
CA SER A 43 -4.09 7.97 -10.60
C SER A 43 -4.29 8.30 -12.08
N ASN A 44 -5.19 7.60 -12.78
CA ASN A 44 -5.36 7.71 -14.23
C ASN A 44 -4.03 7.51 -15.00
N GLY A 45 -3.23 6.53 -14.57
CA GLY A 45 -1.94 6.17 -15.16
C GLY A 45 -0.76 7.05 -14.74
N MET A 46 -0.95 7.99 -13.80
CA MET A 46 0.12 8.89 -13.36
C MET A 46 1.12 8.21 -12.42
N ILE A 47 0.65 7.24 -11.63
CA ILE A 47 1.42 6.45 -10.68
C ILE A 47 1.53 5.05 -11.26
N GLU A 48 2.74 4.69 -11.68
CA GLU A 48 3.07 3.34 -12.12
C GLU A 48 4.32 2.92 -11.37
N ILE A 49 4.24 1.77 -10.70
CA ILE A 49 5.39 1.18 -10.01
C ILE A 49 6.13 0.33 -11.03
N GLU A 50 7.28 0.83 -11.48
CA GLU A 50 8.09 0.15 -12.50
C GLU A 50 8.91 -0.99 -11.87
N ASP A 51 9.45 -0.75 -10.67
CA ASP A 51 10.22 -1.72 -9.91
C ASP A 51 9.79 -1.71 -8.43
N SER A 52 9.39 -2.86 -7.91
CA SER A 52 9.18 -3.10 -6.49
C SER A 52 10.10 -4.22 -5.98
N ASN A 53 10.54 -4.10 -4.73
CA ASN A 53 11.40 -5.05 -4.05
C ASN A 53 10.72 -5.59 -2.79
N ILE A 54 11.14 -6.78 -2.36
CA ILE A 54 10.74 -7.37 -1.08
C ILE A 54 12.00 -7.53 -0.23
N GLU A 55 12.01 -6.91 0.93
CA GLU A 55 13.11 -6.98 1.89
C GLU A 55 12.69 -7.83 3.09
N TYR A 56 13.45 -8.89 3.40
CA TYR A 56 13.26 -9.65 4.63
C TYR A 56 14.05 -9.02 5.77
N ARG A 57 13.41 -8.85 6.93
CA ARG A 57 14.02 -8.29 8.13
C ARG A 57 14.22 -9.36 9.19
N ASP A 58 15.46 -9.79 9.36
CA ASP A 58 15.84 -10.86 10.30
C ASP A 58 15.43 -10.58 11.76
N LYS A 59 15.52 -9.31 12.20
CA LYS A 59 15.25 -8.94 13.61
C LYS A 59 13.77 -8.95 13.94
N GLU A 60 12.95 -8.43 13.04
CA GLU A 60 11.50 -8.33 13.17
C GLU A 60 10.79 -9.62 12.71
N ASN A 61 11.52 -10.52 12.04
CA ASN A 61 11.01 -11.77 11.45
C ASN A 61 9.79 -11.52 10.55
N ASP A 62 9.89 -10.49 9.71
CA ASP A 62 8.86 -10.16 8.72
C ASP A 62 9.48 -9.72 7.39
N SER A 63 8.65 -9.57 6.37
CA SER A 63 9.04 -9.03 5.07
C SER A 63 8.34 -7.69 4.83
N ILE A 64 9.01 -6.79 4.12
CA ILE A 64 8.46 -5.50 3.69
C ILE A 64 8.46 -5.43 2.17
N TYR A 65 7.34 -5.00 1.62
CA TYR A 65 7.25 -4.46 0.27
C TYR A 65 7.85 -3.05 0.23
N LYS A 66 8.72 -2.79 -0.75
CA LYS A 66 9.30 -1.47 -1.02
C LYS A 66 9.12 -1.11 -2.50
N ALA A 67 8.68 0.10 -2.78
CA ALA A 67 8.64 0.66 -4.14
C ALA A 67 9.10 2.11 -4.13
N ASP A 68 9.69 2.59 -5.22
CA ASP A 68 9.93 4.02 -5.44
C ASP A 68 9.02 4.53 -6.54
N TRP A 69 8.39 5.67 -6.30
CA TRP A 69 7.74 6.44 -7.35
C TRP A 69 8.22 7.88 -7.29
N LYS A 70 9.10 8.26 -8.23
CA LYS A 70 9.62 9.64 -8.37
C LYS A 70 10.27 10.16 -7.08
N GLY A 71 10.96 9.32 -6.31
CA GLY A 71 11.56 9.73 -5.03
C GLY A 71 10.58 9.76 -3.84
N PHE A 72 9.41 9.13 -3.99
CA PHE A 72 8.55 8.73 -2.88
C PHE A 72 8.71 7.23 -2.68
N GLU A 73 9.33 6.82 -1.59
CA GLU A 73 9.49 5.41 -1.24
C GLU A 73 8.27 4.94 -0.46
N ILE A 74 7.60 3.91 -0.95
CA ILE A 74 6.37 3.33 -0.40
C ILE A 74 6.73 2.00 0.26
N TYR A 75 6.26 1.80 1.48
CA TYR A 75 6.50 0.61 2.29
C TYR A 75 5.19 0.03 2.80
N SER A 76 5.09 -1.30 2.80
CA SER A 76 4.02 -2.03 3.51
C SER A 76 4.55 -3.37 4.01
N ARG A 77 4.07 -3.82 5.17
CA ARG A 77 4.41 -5.16 5.66
C ARG A 77 3.77 -6.21 4.75
N MET A 78 4.49 -7.29 4.50
CA MET A 78 3.98 -8.46 3.81
C MET A 78 3.28 -9.40 4.81
N GLY A 79 2.09 -9.86 4.43
CA GLY A 79 1.42 -11.00 5.05
C GLY A 79 2.01 -12.33 4.55
N LYS A 80 1.19 -13.38 4.51
CA LYS A 80 1.63 -14.62 3.87
C LYS A 80 1.79 -14.41 2.36
N SER A 81 2.77 -15.07 1.75
CA SER A 81 2.99 -15.02 0.29
C SER A 81 3.20 -13.59 -0.22
N ASP A 82 2.35 -13.11 -1.14
CA ASP A 82 2.45 -11.82 -1.84
C ASP A 82 1.38 -10.79 -1.38
N TRP A 83 0.79 -11.01 -0.21
CA TRP A 83 -0.20 -10.12 0.39
C TRP A 83 0.47 -8.93 1.08
N LEU A 84 -0.02 -7.72 0.84
CA LEU A 84 0.40 -6.48 1.47
C LEU A 84 -0.60 -6.10 2.55
N GLU A 85 -0.12 -5.77 3.75
CA GLU A 85 -0.95 -5.16 4.79
C GLU A 85 -1.51 -3.84 4.24
N ASN A 86 -2.79 -3.55 4.47
CA ASN A 86 -3.43 -2.29 4.08
C ASN A 86 -3.01 -1.13 5.01
N SER A 87 -1.74 -1.13 5.40
CA SER A 87 -1.02 -0.11 6.16
C SER A 87 0.23 0.24 5.36
N TYR A 88 0.38 1.52 5.01
CA TYR A 88 1.40 1.98 4.08
C TYR A 88 2.16 3.18 4.66
N SER A 89 3.48 3.07 4.73
CA SER A 89 4.37 4.21 5.02
C SER A 89 4.92 4.78 3.72
N VAL A 90 4.99 6.11 3.59
CA VAL A 90 5.66 6.75 2.45
C VAL A 90 6.68 7.76 2.92
N THR A 91 7.94 7.53 2.60
CA THR A 91 9.03 8.47 2.89
C THR A 91 9.43 9.22 1.63
N THR A 92 9.88 10.45 1.79
CA THR A 92 10.45 11.22 0.68
C THR A 92 11.40 12.27 1.21
N GLU A 93 12.43 12.54 0.44
CA GLU A 93 13.43 13.56 0.72
C GLU A 93 13.03 14.93 0.16
N LYS A 94 11.90 14.99 -0.55
CA LYS A 94 11.43 16.20 -1.20
C LYS A 94 10.88 17.18 -0.17
N LEU A 95 11.10 18.47 -0.42
CA LEU A 95 10.46 19.57 0.30
C LEU A 95 8.99 19.72 -0.16
N VAL A 96 8.14 18.73 0.17
CA VAL A 96 6.77 18.60 -0.35
C VAL A 96 5.84 19.78 -0.06
N PHE A 97 6.17 20.64 0.91
CA PHE A 97 5.39 21.83 1.25
C PHE A 97 5.96 23.12 0.63
N ASP A 98 7.22 23.11 0.20
CA ASP A 98 7.89 24.26 -0.40
C ASP A 98 7.95 24.16 -1.93
N ASP A 99 7.88 22.93 -2.47
CA ASP A 99 7.88 22.66 -3.91
C ASP A 99 6.47 22.28 -4.40
N LYS A 100 5.93 23.09 -5.32
CA LYS A 100 4.59 22.89 -5.88
C LYS A 100 4.42 21.54 -6.58
N THR A 101 5.41 21.10 -7.34
CA THR A 101 5.34 19.84 -8.10
C THR A 101 5.43 18.64 -7.15
N ALA A 102 6.30 18.71 -6.14
CA ALA A 102 6.38 17.70 -5.08
C ALA A 102 5.08 17.64 -4.28
N ASN A 103 4.46 18.78 -3.99
CA ASN A 103 3.16 18.84 -3.33
C ASN A 103 2.05 18.16 -4.15
N GLU A 104 1.97 18.46 -5.44
CA GLU A 104 0.98 17.84 -6.34
C GLU A 104 1.19 16.32 -6.42
N GLN A 105 2.44 15.86 -6.51
CA GLN A 105 2.79 14.43 -6.50
C GLN A 105 2.41 13.77 -5.17
N TYR A 106 2.77 14.40 -4.05
CA TYR A 106 2.43 13.95 -2.69
C TYR A 106 0.92 13.80 -2.54
N ARG A 107 0.14 14.85 -2.80
CA ARG A 107 -1.31 14.83 -2.62
C ARG A 107 -1.95 13.74 -3.48
N LYS A 108 -1.49 13.56 -4.72
CA LYS A 108 -2.04 12.52 -5.60
C LYS A 108 -1.69 11.10 -5.14
N LEU A 109 -0.46 10.87 -4.68
CA LEU A 109 -0.05 9.58 -4.13
C LEU A 109 -0.87 9.24 -2.88
N MET A 110 -1.02 10.22 -1.98
CA MET A 110 -1.82 10.06 -0.76
C MET A 110 -3.27 9.78 -1.02
N GLU A 111 -3.89 10.52 -1.95
CA GLU A 111 -5.26 10.27 -2.36
C GLU A 111 -5.44 8.82 -2.83
N CYS A 112 -4.51 8.31 -3.64
CA CYS A 112 -4.60 6.94 -4.17
C CYS A 112 -4.42 5.90 -3.08
N ILE A 113 -3.38 6.02 -2.24
CA ILE A 113 -3.10 5.06 -1.15
C ILE A 113 -4.27 5.02 -0.16
N ILE A 114 -4.80 6.18 0.25
CA ILE A 114 -5.92 6.25 1.20
C ILE A 114 -7.17 5.59 0.61
N ARG A 115 -7.49 5.85 -0.66
CA ARG A 115 -8.64 5.23 -1.34
C ARG A 115 -8.49 3.72 -1.51
N ILE A 116 -7.26 3.22 -1.68
CA ILE A 116 -7.00 1.78 -1.77
C ILE A 116 -7.26 1.12 -0.41
N ALA A 117 -6.78 1.75 0.65
CA ALA A 117 -6.81 1.20 1.98
C ALA A 117 -8.18 1.36 2.67
N ASP A 118 -8.90 2.46 2.41
CA ASP A 118 -10.32 2.62 2.77
C ASP A 118 -11.16 3.14 1.59
N PRO A 119 -11.70 2.23 0.76
CA PRO A 119 -12.49 2.60 -0.42
C PRO A 119 -13.87 3.18 -0.08
N LYS A 120 -14.27 3.22 1.21
CA LYS A 120 -15.56 3.78 1.63
C LYS A 120 -15.52 5.30 1.80
N LEU A 121 -14.32 5.89 1.91
CA LEU A 121 -14.16 7.33 2.07
C LEU A 121 -14.53 8.09 0.80
N THR A 122 -15.20 9.23 0.96
CA THR A 122 -15.42 10.16 -0.15
C THR A 122 -14.14 10.92 -0.47
N ILE A 123 -14.04 11.48 -1.68
CA ILE A 123 -12.90 12.33 -2.07
C ILE A 123 -12.76 13.54 -1.13
N GLU A 124 -13.85 14.11 -0.65
CA GLU A 124 -13.82 15.20 0.33
C GLU A 124 -13.30 14.75 1.70
N GLU A 125 -13.59 13.51 2.12
CA GLU A 125 -13.01 12.94 3.34
C GLU A 125 -11.52 12.70 3.18
N VAL A 126 -11.10 12.11 2.06
CA VAL A 126 -9.68 11.90 1.73
C VAL A 126 -8.91 13.22 1.68
N ASN A 127 -9.46 14.25 1.02
CA ASN A 127 -8.81 15.56 0.96
C ASN A 127 -8.74 16.24 2.33
N ARG A 128 -9.82 16.21 3.12
CA ARG A 128 -9.79 16.72 4.50
C ARG A 128 -8.73 16.00 5.33
N VAL A 129 -8.58 14.69 5.14
CA VAL A 129 -7.57 13.88 5.80
C VAL A 129 -6.16 14.34 5.40
N ILE A 130 -5.86 14.44 4.11
CA ILE A 130 -4.57 14.93 3.60
C ILE A 130 -4.25 16.34 4.12
N ASP A 131 -5.23 17.23 4.08
CA ASP A 131 -5.10 18.62 4.52
C ASP A 131 -4.93 18.69 6.06
N SER A 132 -5.67 17.88 6.82
CA SER A 132 -5.50 17.79 8.28
C SER A 132 -4.16 17.17 8.69
N GLY A 133 -3.58 16.30 7.87
CA GLY A 133 -2.22 15.82 8.04
C GLY A 133 -1.18 16.94 7.97
N VAL A 134 -1.46 18.03 7.24
CA VAL A 134 -0.66 19.26 7.26
C VAL A 134 -0.78 20.01 8.59
N ASP A 135 -1.93 19.88 9.27
CA ASP A 135 -2.23 20.52 10.56
C ASP A 135 -1.81 19.68 11.79
N LEU A 136 -1.46 18.40 11.60
CA LEU A 136 -0.95 17.56 12.68
C LEU A 136 0.46 18.01 13.07
N ASN A 137 0.54 18.56 14.29
CA ASN A 137 1.75 19.08 14.94
C ASN A 137 3.04 18.42 14.46
N GLN A 138 3.99 19.24 14.01
CA GLN A 138 5.40 18.90 13.87
C GLN A 138 5.89 18.20 15.14
N ILE A 139 5.93 16.86 15.16
CA ILE A 139 6.57 16.14 16.25
C ILE A 139 8.05 16.06 15.91
N LYS A 140 8.81 16.98 16.50
CA LYS A 140 10.27 17.03 16.38
C LYS A 140 10.89 16.01 17.33
N ASP A 141 10.82 14.73 16.99
CA ASP A 141 11.54 13.69 17.73
C ASP A 141 12.85 13.36 17.04
N GLY A 142 13.90 14.17 17.27
CA GLY A 142 15.33 13.87 17.10
C GLY A 142 15.86 13.23 15.79
N ARG A 143 14.98 12.81 14.87
CA ARG A 143 15.13 11.81 13.79
C ARG A 143 14.34 12.24 12.55
N GLY A 144 13.95 13.51 12.47
CA GLY A 144 13.16 14.07 11.37
C GLY A 144 11.74 14.50 11.75
N PHE A 145 10.91 14.68 10.73
CA PHE A 145 9.48 14.97 10.83
C PHE A 145 8.72 13.66 10.62
N TYR A 146 7.57 13.47 11.26
CA TYR A 146 6.66 12.35 10.94
C TYR A 146 5.21 12.79 11.12
N TYR A 147 4.33 12.32 10.24
CA TYR A 147 2.90 12.62 10.25
C TYR A 147 2.12 11.32 10.34
N GLN A 148 1.75 10.91 11.56
CA GLN A 148 0.88 9.74 11.73
C GLN A 148 -0.56 10.15 11.52
N LEU A 149 -1.18 9.57 10.51
CA LEU A 149 -2.58 9.79 10.21
C LEU A 149 -3.33 8.50 10.50
N LYS A 150 -4.42 8.54 11.28
CA LYS A 150 -5.26 7.37 11.58
C LYS A 150 -6.56 7.49 10.81
N ILE A 151 -6.92 6.44 10.07
CA ILE A 151 -8.09 6.43 9.20
C ILE A 151 -9.05 5.36 9.69
N GLY A 152 -10.30 5.73 9.93
CA GLY A 152 -11.36 4.81 10.37
C GLY A 152 -11.52 4.72 11.89
N GLN A 153 -12.70 4.27 12.32
CA GLN A 153 -13.00 3.88 13.72
C GLN A 153 -12.76 2.38 13.96
N ASP A 154 -12.41 1.64 12.93
CA ASP A 154 -12.29 0.18 12.93
C ASP A 154 -10.85 -0.24 13.29
N PRO A 155 -10.61 -1.01 14.36
CA PRO A 155 -9.27 -1.42 14.80
C PRO A 155 -8.52 -2.32 13.80
N VAL A 156 -9.15 -2.78 12.72
CA VAL A 156 -8.54 -3.62 11.68
C VAL A 156 -7.88 -2.80 10.56
N ASN A 157 -8.22 -1.51 10.41
CA ASN A 157 -7.75 -0.66 9.31
C ASN A 157 -6.86 0.48 9.84
N ASP A 158 -5.65 0.19 10.32
CA ASP A 158 -4.70 1.24 10.75
C ASP A 158 -3.80 1.65 9.59
N ILE A 159 -4.15 2.73 8.88
CA ILE A 159 -3.34 3.26 7.78
C ILE A 159 -2.34 4.27 8.34
N SER A 160 -1.19 3.80 8.82
CA SER A 160 -0.18 4.69 9.39
C SER A 160 0.69 5.35 8.30
N PHE A 161 0.44 6.63 8.05
CA PHE A 161 1.30 7.43 7.18
C PHE A 161 2.55 7.92 7.92
N THR A 162 3.70 8.09 7.25
CA THR A 162 4.94 8.61 7.87
C THR A 162 5.84 9.24 6.81
N ILE A 163 5.75 10.57 6.60
CA ILE A 163 6.72 11.30 5.78
C ILE A 163 8.00 11.50 6.59
N VAL A 164 9.12 10.90 6.19
CA VAL A 164 10.44 11.16 6.78
C VAL A 164 11.33 11.88 5.75
N PRO A 165 11.67 13.17 5.94
CA PRO A 165 12.66 13.85 5.12
C PRO A 165 14.08 13.33 5.41
N LYS A 166 14.94 13.27 4.38
CA LYS A 166 16.31 12.70 4.43
C LYS A 166 17.19 13.27 5.56
N ASP A 167 16.95 14.52 5.93
CA ASP A 167 17.75 15.22 6.94
C ASP A 167 17.38 14.83 8.39
N GLY A 168 16.57 13.79 8.56
CA GLY A 168 16.22 13.19 9.84
C GLY A 168 16.99 11.89 10.13
N TRP A 169 18.27 12.00 10.44
CA TRP A 169 19.04 11.01 11.21
C TRP A 169 19.91 11.71 12.24
#